data_AF-A0A9D7CWR5-F1
#
_entry.id   AF-A0A9D7CWR5-F1
#
_cell.length_a   1.000
_cell.length_b   1.000
_cell.length_c   1.000
_cell.angle_alpha   90.00
_cell.angle_beta   90.00
_cell.angle_gamma   90.00
#
_symmetry.space_group_name_H-M   'P 1'
#
loop_
_entity.id
_entity.type
_entity.pdbx_description
1 polymer ?
#
loop_
_entity_poly.entity_id
_entity_poly.type
_entity_poly.pdbx_seq_one_letter_code
_entity_poly.pdbx_strand_id
1 'polypeptide(L)'
;MRERLAVTALTLHESASPSGELYKVSLDVREGTLIIVCGAEAFAVPDGALAATMARYGGPFDPTERVADAGVLALGATERLRHVRHLARFDVVARDFVVHESPNQEALCALATTVAGALEFVARASAGARSAPPRG
;
A
#
# COMPACT_ATOMS: atom_id res chain seq x y z
N MET A 1 16.69 -6.04 -19.65
CA MET A 1 15.46 -5.94 -18.84
C MET A 1 15.68 -6.81 -17.61
N ARG A 2 16.02 -6.22 -16.45
CA ARG A 2 16.27 -7.00 -15.23
C ARG A 2 14.92 -7.32 -14.60
N GLU A 3 14.59 -8.60 -14.55
CA GLU A 3 13.50 -9.13 -13.75
C GLU A 3 13.75 -8.70 -12.29
N ARG A 4 12.86 -7.88 -11.73
CA ARG A 4 13.00 -7.40 -10.35
C ARG A 4 12.30 -8.38 -9.42
N LEU A 5 12.98 -8.76 -8.35
CA LEU A 5 12.50 -9.70 -7.34
C LEU A 5 11.24 -9.12 -6.68
N ALA A 6 10.13 -9.86 -6.76
CA ALA A 6 8.97 -9.58 -5.93
C ALA A 6 9.42 -9.65 -4.46
N VAL A 7 9.09 -8.61 -3.70
CA VAL A 7 9.35 -8.58 -2.26
C VAL A 7 8.13 -9.09 -1.52
N THR A 8 8.34 -9.75 -0.39
CA THR A 8 7.25 -10.19 0.49
C THR A 8 6.63 -9.01 1.24
N ALA A 9 7.40 -7.94 1.45
CA ALA A 9 6.94 -6.71 2.10
C ALA A 9 7.35 -5.46 1.30
N LEU A 10 6.45 -4.48 1.25
CA LEU A 10 6.59 -3.23 0.51
C LEU A 10 6.35 -2.04 1.45
N THR A 11 7.40 -1.27 1.74
CA THR A 11 7.27 -0.02 2.52
C THR A 11 6.61 1.06 1.68
N LEU A 12 5.57 1.68 2.23
CA LEU A 12 4.79 2.73 1.57
C LEU A 12 5.13 4.12 2.09
N HIS A 13 5.42 4.24 3.39
CA HIS A 13 5.55 5.52 4.08
C HIS A 13 6.35 5.39 5.38
N GLU A 14 6.89 6.50 5.88
CA GLU A 14 7.50 6.63 7.20
C GLU A 14 6.75 7.70 7.98
N SER A 15 6.39 7.39 9.23
CA SER A 15 5.65 8.26 10.14
C SER A 15 6.40 8.37 11.47
N ALA A 16 5.99 9.30 12.33
CA ALA A 16 6.55 9.49 13.67
C ALA A 16 5.53 9.09 14.75
N SER A 17 5.99 8.37 15.76
CA SER A 17 5.19 8.05 16.95
C SER A 17 4.97 9.30 17.81
N PRO A 18 4.06 9.25 18.80
CA PRO A 18 3.93 10.32 19.79
C PRO A 18 5.21 10.58 20.61
N SER A 19 6.10 9.59 20.73
CA SER A 19 7.42 9.75 21.36
C SER A 19 8.47 10.39 20.44
N GLY A 20 8.13 10.65 19.18
CA GLY A 20 9.04 11.21 18.18
C GLY A 20 9.91 10.18 17.45
N GLU A 21 9.71 8.88 17.72
CA GLU A 21 10.43 7.81 17.04
C GLU A 21 9.85 7.57 15.65
N LEU A 22 10.71 7.47 14.64
CA LEU A 22 10.28 7.15 13.29
C LEU A 22 9.92 5.66 13.16
N TYR A 23 8.83 5.37 12.48
CA TYR A 23 8.41 4.03 12.14
C TYR A 23 7.95 3.93 10.69
N LYS A 24 8.12 2.75 10.12
CA LYS A 24 7.70 2.44 8.75
C LYS A 24 6.26 1.94 8.75
N VAL A 25 5.53 2.33 7.71
CA VAL A 25 4.26 1.73 7.32
C VAL A 25 4.51 0.90 6.06
N SER A 26 4.31 -0.40 6.16
CA SER A 26 4.56 -1.36 5.08
C SER A 26 3.37 -2.28 4.88
N LEU A 27 3.21 -2.77 3.65
CA LEU A 27 2.32 -3.89 3.34
C LEU A 27 3.12 -5.17 3.22
N ASP A 28 2.53 -6.28 3.63
CA ASP A 28 3.13 -7.62 3.62
C ASP A 28 2.06 -8.64 3.26
N VAL A 29 2.44 -9.75 2.63
CA VAL A 29 1.51 -10.86 2.36
C VAL A 29 1.94 -12.07 3.17
N ARG A 30 1.12 -12.46 4.15
CA ARG A 30 1.36 -13.61 5.03
C ARG A 30 0.27 -14.62 4.84
N GLU A 31 0.64 -15.83 4.43
CA GLU A 31 -0.31 -16.94 4.21
C GLU A 31 -1.48 -16.54 3.29
N GLY A 32 -1.20 -15.70 2.28
CA GLY A 32 -2.21 -15.19 1.33
C GLY A 32 -3.06 -14.03 1.85
N THR A 33 -2.85 -13.59 3.09
CA THR A 33 -3.55 -12.43 3.65
C THR A 33 -2.69 -11.18 3.53
N LEU A 34 -3.29 -10.08 3.05
CA LEU A 34 -2.64 -8.77 3.06
C LEU A 34 -2.63 -8.19 4.48
N ILE A 35 -1.44 -7.84 4.96
CA ILE A 35 -1.20 -7.29 6.29
C ILE A 35 -0.61 -5.88 6.13
N ILE A 36 -1.08 -4.93 6.94
CA ILE A 36 -0.41 -3.65 7.12
C ILE A 36 0.39 -3.69 8.43
N VAL A 37 1.67 -3.34 8.35
CA VAL A 37 2.61 -3.28 9.46
C VAL A 37 2.95 -1.82 9.74
N CYS A 38 2.65 -1.37 10.96
CA CYS A 38 2.87 -0.01 11.43
C CYS A 38 3.85 -0.06 12.62
N GLY A 39 5.14 0.11 12.34
CA GLY A 39 6.17 -0.11 13.37
C GLY A 39 6.18 -1.56 13.86
N ALA A 40 5.86 -1.77 15.14
CA ALA A 40 5.79 -3.10 15.75
C ALA A 40 4.39 -3.74 15.66
N GLU A 41 3.37 -2.99 15.26
CA GLU A 41 2.00 -3.49 15.16
C GLU A 41 1.71 -4.02 13.76
N ALA A 42 0.88 -5.06 13.66
CA ALA A 42 0.44 -5.63 12.40
C ALA A 42 -1.06 -5.91 12.42
N PHE A 43 -1.75 -5.53 11.34
CA PHE A 43 -3.19 -5.68 11.22
C PHE A 43 -3.55 -6.32 9.88
N ALA A 44 -4.46 -7.29 9.91
CA ALA A 44 -5.02 -7.84 8.68
C ALA A 44 -5.85 -6.78 7.96
N VAL A 45 -5.52 -6.55 6.69
CA VAL A 45 -6.29 -5.69 5.79
C VAL A 45 -7.50 -6.52 5.32
N PRO A 46 -8.74 -6.03 5.51
CA PRO A 46 -9.92 -6.76 5.04
C PRO A 46 -9.89 -6.98 3.53
N ASP A 47 -10.44 -8.11 3.10
CA ASP A 47 -10.57 -8.44 1.68
C ASP A 47 -11.25 -7.31 0.91
N GLY A 48 -10.70 -6.95 -0.25
CA GLY A 48 -11.19 -5.87 -1.10
C GLY A 48 -10.92 -4.45 -0.59
N ALA A 49 -10.42 -4.25 0.64
CA ALA A 49 -10.14 -2.91 1.17
C ALA A 49 -9.07 -2.16 0.36
N LEU A 50 -8.06 -2.86 -0.17
CA LEU A 50 -7.07 -2.28 -1.08
C LEU A 50 -7.73 -1.79 -2.37
N ALA A 51 -8.46 -2.66 -3.06
CA ALA A 51 -9.16 -2.30 -4.30
C ALA A 51 -10.12 -1.11 -4.08
N ALA A 52 -10.89 -1.11 -2.98
CA ALA A 52 -11.77 -0.01 -2.63
C ALA A 52 -11.01 1.29 -2.33
N THR A 53 -9.86 1.20 -1.66
CA THR A 53 -8.98 2.35 -1.39
C THR A 53 -8.43 2.93 -2.68
N MET A 54 -7.97 2.08 -3.60
CA MET A 54 -7.45 2.49 -4.91
C MET A 54 -8.56 3.10 -5.78
N ALA A 55 -9.76 2.52 -5.79
CA ALA A 55 -10.90 3.08 -6.51
C ALA A 55 -11.34 4.45 -5.97
N ARG A 56 -11.17 4.69 -4.66
CA ARG A 56 -11.57 5.95 -4.00
C ARG A 56 -10.56 7.08 -4.20
N TYR A 57 -9.26 6.77 -4.10
CA TYR A 57 -8.19 7.78 -4.04
C TYR A 57 -7.27 7.78 -5.25
N GLY A 58 -7.31 6.72 -6.05
CA GLY A 58 -6.50 6.59 -7.25
C GLY A 58 -7.12 7.24 -8.46
N GLY A 59 -6.27 7.47 -9.46
CA GLY A 59 -6.66 7.79 -10.83
C GLY A 59 -5.95 6.88 -11.83
N PRO A 60 -6.35 6.90 -13.11
CA PRO A 60 -5.68 6.14 -14.16
C PRO A 60 -4.17 6.37 -14.19
N PHE A 61 -3.39 5.30 -14.33
CA PHE A 61 -1.94 5.37 -14.49
C PHE A 61 -1.56 5.31 -15.97
N ASP A 62 -0.90 6.35 -16.48
CA ASP A 62 -0.33 6.34 -17.83
C ASP A 62 0.92 5.44 -17.86
N PRO A 63 0.92 4.33 -18.62
CA PRO A 63 2.06 3.42 -18.70
C PRO A 63 3.29 4.04 -19.38
N THR A 64 3.15 5.19 -20.05
CA THR A 64 4.25 5.93 -20.66
C THR A 64 4.94 6.90 -19.70
N GLU A 65 4.36 7.10 -18.50
CA GLU A 65 4.91 7.99 -17.48
C GLU A 65 6.29 7.49 -17.00
N ARG A 66 7.23 8.42 -16.85
CA ARG A 66 8.59 8.08 -16.41
C ARG A 66 8.65 8.04 -14.89
N VAL A 67 8.57 6.83 -14.36
CA VAL A 67 8.70 6.55 -12.93
C VAL A 67 9.89 5.64 -12.63
N ALA A 68 10.44 5.76 -11.43
CA ALA A 68 11.36 4.79 -10.87
C ALA A 68 10.61 3.82 -9.96
N ASP A 69 10.67 2.53 -10.23
CA ASP A 69 10.16 1.53 -9.29
C ASP A 69 11.03 1.49 -8.03
N ALA A 70 10.40 1.67 -6.88
CA ALA A 70 10.97 1.52 -5.55
C ALA A 70 10.77 0.09 -4.99
N GLY A 71 9.69 -0.59 -5.39
CA GLY A 71 9.43 -1.98 -5.01
C GLY A 71 8.13 -2.54 -5.60
N VAL A 72 7.96 -3.87 -5.55
CA VAL A 72 6.77 -4.55 -6.05
C VAL A 72 6.33 -5.64 -5.09
N LEU A 73 5.07 -5.59 -4.66
CA LEU A 73 4.41 -6.61 -3.86
C LEU A 73 3.47 -7.44 -4.75
N ALA A 74 3.66 -8.76 -4.77
CA ALA A 74 2.71 -9.67 -5.40
C ALA A 74 1.53 -9.91 -4.46
N LEU A 75 0.31 -9.64 -4.93
CA LEU A 75 -0.94 -9.86 -4.18
C LEU A 75 -1.65 -11.15 -4.61
N GLY A 76 -1.30 -11.66 -5.79
CA GLY A 76 -1.76 -12.92 -6.34
C GLY A 76 -0.98 -13.26 -7.60
N ALA A 77 -1.45 -14.23 -8.39
CA ALA A 77 -0.77 -14.66 -9.60
C ALA A 77 -0.67 -13.54 -10.67
N THR A 78 -1.67 -12.66 -10.73
CA THR A 78 -1.78 -11.61 -11.75
C THR A 78 -2.04 -10.23 -11.16
N GLU A 79 -2.09 -10.12 -9.83
CA GLU A 79 -2.35 -8.88 -9.11
C GLU A 79 -1.09 -8.44 -8.36
N ARG A 80 -0.76 -7.15 -8.47
CA ARG A 80 0.43 -6.59 -7.83
C ARG A 80 0.25 -5.12 -7.47
N LEU A 81 1.02 -4.71 -6.47
CA LEU A 81 1.13 -3.33 -6.04
C LEU A 81 2.58 -2.87 -6.22
N ARG A 82 2.79 -1.81 -6.97
CA ARG A 82 4.12 -1.24 -7.23
C ARG A 82 4.25 0.05 -6.44
N HIS A 83 5.33 0.20 -5.70
CA HIS A 83 5.73 1.50 -5.17
C HIS A 83 6.62 2.16 -6.22
N VAL A 84 6.23 3.35 -6.69
CA VAL A 84 6.94 4.10 -7.71
C VAL A 84 7.22 5.53 -7.23
N ARG A 85 8.32 6.09 -7.72
CA ARG A 85 8.73 7.48 -7.50
C ARG A 85 8.66 8.24 -8.81
N HIS A 86 8.05 9.42 -8.81
CA HIS A 86 8.03 10.24 -9.99
C HIS A 86 9.44 10.79 -10.29
N LEU A 87 9.92 10.60 -11.51
CA LEU A 87 11.23 11.12 -11.94
C LEU A 87 11.09 12.52 -12.56
N ALA A 88 10.47 13.47 -11.86
CA ALA A 88 10.60 14.85 -12.27
C ALA A 88 11.98 15.38 -11.84
N ARG A 89 12.69 16.02 -12.77
CA ARG A 89 14.03 16.65 -12.61
C ARG A 89 14.16 17.55 -11.36
N PHE A 90 13.03 17.96 -10.79
CA PHE A 90 12.91 18.84 -9.65
C PHE A 90 11.75 18.41 -8.72
N ASP A 91 11.43 17.11 -8.59
CA ASP A 91 10.43 16.70 -7.58
C ASP A 91 10.97 16.94 -6.16
N VAL A 92 10.85 18.18 -5.70
CA VAL A 92 11.34 18.65 -4.40
C VAL A 92 10.55 18.01 -3.25
N VAL A 93 9.41 17.37 -3.55
CA VAL A 93 8.54 16.74 -2.55
C VAL A 93 8.75 15.23 -2.50
N ALA A 94 9.57 14.66 -3.41
CA ALA A 94 9.87 13.23 -3.49
C ALA A 94 8.60 12.37 -3.32
N ARG A 95 7.60 12.61 -4.19
CA ARG A 95 6.29 11.98 -4.01
C ARG A 95 6.38 10.49 -4.31
N ASP A 96 6.16 9.71 -3.26
CA ASP A 96 5.99 8.28 -3.30
C ASP A 96 4.53 7.95 -3.71
N PHE A 97 4.38 7.14 -4.75
CA PHE A 97 3.09 6.70 -5.28
C PHE A 97 2.99 5.17 -5.25
N VAL A 98 1.78 4.66 -5.20
CA VAL A 98 1.49 3.25 -5.44
C VAL A 98 0.66 3.08 -6.70
N VAL A 99 1.04 2.11 -7.52
CA VAL A 99 0.31 1.67 -8.70
C VAL A 99 -0.24 0.28 -8.42
N HIS A 100 -1.55 0.14 -8.43
CA HIS A 100 -2.25 -1.12 -8.27
C HIS A 100 -2.66 -1.64 -9.64
N GLU A 101 -2.21 -2.85 -9.94
CA GLU A 101 -2.48 -3.54 -11.20
C GLU A 101 -3.28 -4.80 -10.88
N SER A 102 -4.52 -4.82 -11.36
CA SER A 102 -5.43 -5.97 -11.27
C SER A 102 -5.74 -6.52 -12.67
N PRO A 103 -5.98 -7.83 -12.81
CA PRO A 103 -6.34 -8.42 -14.08
C PRO A 103 -7.61 -7.78 -14.64
N ASN A 104 -7.58 -7.42 -15.92
CA ASN A 104 -8.70 -6.84 -16.67
C ASN A 104 -9.20 -5.47 -16.17
N GLN A 105 -8.40 -4.75 -15.39
CA GLN A 105 -8.70 -3.38 -14.98
C GLN A 105 -7.57 -2.43 -15.38
N GLU A 106 -7.91 -1.15 -15.59
CA GLU A 106 -6.92 -0.10 -15.77
C GLU A 106 -6.12 0.07 -14.48
N ALA A 107 -4.80 0.22 -14.61
CA ALA A 107 -3.94 0.42 -13.46
C ALA A 107 -4.27 1.75 -12.76
N LEU A 108 -4.43 1.71 -11.43
CA LEU A 108 -4.74 2.88 -10.63
C LEU A 108 -3.49 3.36 -9.89
N CYS A 109 -3.23 4.66 -9.91
CA CYS A 109 -2.13 5.31 -9.22
C CYS A 109 -2.67 6.25 -8.12
N ALA A 110 -2.13 6.15 -6.92
CA ALA A 110 -2.47 6.98 -5.78
C ALA A 110 -1.21 7.34 -4.97
N LEU A 111 -1.28 8.42 -4.17
CA LEU A 111 -0.18 8.75 -3.24
C LEU A 111 -0.03 7.64 -2.19
N ALA A 112 1.22 7.18 -1.99
CA ALA A 112 1.51 6.09 -1.08
C ALA A 112 1.09 6.40 0.37
N THR A 113 1.25 7.66 0.79
CA THR A 113 0.84 8.15 2.12
C THR A 113 -0.67 8.10 2.33
N THR A 114 -1.45 8.47 1.31
CA THR A 114 -2.92 8.38 1.36
C THR A 114 -3.40 6.94 1.45
N VAL A 115 -2.80 6.04 0.66
CA VAL A 115 -3.15 4.61 0.70
C VAL A 115 -2.75 3.99 2.04
N ALA A 116 -1.56 4.30 2.56
CA ALA A 116 -1.10 3.84 3.85
C ALA A 116 -2.06 4.23 4.98
N GLY A 117 -2.44 5.51 5.08
CA GLY A 117 -3.35 5.99 6.12
C GLY A 117 -4.76 5.40 6.01
N ALA A 118 -5.30 5.26 4.79
CA ALA A 118 -6.61 4.67 4.58
C ALA A 118 -6.65 3.19 4.98
N LEU A 119 -5.64 2.41 4.58
CA LEU A 119 -5.55 1.00 4.93
C LEU A 119 -5.31 0.79 6.42
N GLU A 120 -4.46 1.61 7.04
CA GLU A 120 -4.24 1.56 8.49
C GLU A 120 -5.55 1.79 9.23
N PHE A 121 -6.31 2.82 8.86
CA PHE A 121 -7.60 3.13 9.46
C PHE A 121 -8.58 1.95 9.37
N VAL A 122 -8.76 1.38 8.17
CA VAL A 122 -9.70 0.27 7.95
C VAL A 122 -9.26 -1.01 8.67
N ALA A 123 -7.96 -1.32 8.67
CA ALA A 123 -7.42 -2.50 9.31
C ALA A 123 -7.55 -2.43 10.85
N ARG A 124 -7.21 -1.26 11.44
CA ARG A 124 -7.39 -1.01 12.88
C ARG A 124 -8.87 -1.05 13.29
N ALA A 125 -9.75 -0.40 12.53
CA ALA A 125 -11.19 -0.43 12.80
C ALA A 125 -11.75 -1.86 12.79
N SER A 126 -11.30 -2.67 11.82
CA SER A 126 -11.70 -4.08 11.71
C SER A 126 -11.14 -4.95 12.83
N ALA A 127 -9.92 -4.69 13.30
CA ALA A 127 -9.34 -5.38 14.45
C ALA A 127 -10.13 -5.07 15.74
N GLY A 128 -10.45 -3.80 15.99
CA GLY A 128 -11.28 -3.40 17.14
C GLY A 128 -12.69 -3.99 17.11
N ALA A 129 -13.32 -4.08 15.93
CA ALA A 129 -14.63 -4.71 15.77
C ALA A 129 -14.62 -6.21 16.11
N ARG A 130 -13.53 -6.93 15.78
CA ARG A 130 -13.37 -8.36 16.12
C ARG A 130 -13.14 -8.61 17.61
N SER A 131 -12.62 -7.63 18.33
CA SER A 131 -12.39 -7.72 19.78
C SER A 131 -13.62 -7.32 20.62
N ALA A 132 -14.68 -6.79 20.01
CA ALA A 132 -15.89 -6.41 20.72
C ALA A 132 -16.78 -7.64 21.00
N PRO A 133 -17.35 -7.81 22.21
CA PRO A 133 -18.30 -8.88 22.49
C PRO A 133 -19.55 -8.74 21.60
N PRO A 134 -20.23 -9.84 21.25
CA PRO A 134 -21.45 -9.78 20.46
C PRO A 134 -22.46 -8.91 21.19
N ARG A 135 -22.98 -7.89 20.49
CA ARG A 135 -24.11 -7.11 20.99
C ARG A 135 -25.34 -8.02 20.90
N GLY A 136 -25.76 -8.53 22.05
CA GLY A 136 -27.01 -9.28 22.21
C GLY A 136 -28.26 -8.44 22.01
#